data_AF-A0A7V4GA09-F1
#
_entry.id   AF-A0A7V4GA09-F1
#
_cell.length_a   1.000
_cell.length_b   1.000
_cell.length_c   1.000
_cell.angle_alpha   90.00
_cell.angle_beta   90.00
_cell.angle_gamma   90.00
#
_symmetry.space_group_name_H-M   'P 1'
#
loop_
_entity.id
_entity.type
_entity.pdbx_description
1 polymer ?
#
loop_
_entity_poly.entity_id
_entity_poly.type
_entity_poly.pdbx_seq_one_letter_code
_entity_poly.pdbx_strand_id
1 'polypeptide(L)'
;MKSLRVLLLNVILLALPALVWAGDPGEKVPDMATRQVKLEGLSTINYFFAYWYNTNKWVFAVIVTVVMGVLGAAIAFVTDIFLKSVGLDVSKIDHHE
;
A
#
# COMPACT_ATOMS: atom_id res chain seq x y z
N MET A 1 -19.42 8.96 -20.99
CA MET A 1 -19.76 7.84 -20.06
C MET A 1 -19.39 6.46 -20.58
N LYS A 2 -19.56 6.13 -21.88
CA LYS A 2 -19.17 4.81 -22.42
C LYS A 2 -17.64 4.58 -22.41
N SER A 3 -16.86 5.61 -22.73
CA SER A 3 -15.38 5.57 -22.70
C SER A 3 -14.80 5.36 -21.31
N LEU A 4 -15.38 5.96 -20.27
CA LEU A 4 -14.94 5.79 -18.88
C LEU A 4 -15.15 4.36 -18.36
N ARG A 5 -16.27 3.74 -18.74
CA ARG A 5 -16.54 2.33 -18.42
C ARG A 5 -15.56 1.38 -19.11
N VAL A 6 -15.22 1.67 -20.37
CA VAL A 6 -14.22 0.90 -21.12
C VAL A 6 -12.83 1.07 -20.51
N LEU A 7 -12.45 2.29 -20.10
CA LEU A 7 -11.18 2.54 -19.40
C LEU A 7 -11.08 1.79 -18.07
N LEU A 8 -12.11 1.85 -17.22
CA LEU A 8 -12.11 1.11 -15.95
C LEU A 8 -12.05 -0.40 -16.17
N LEU A 9 -12.80 -0.92 -17.14
CA LEU A 9 -12.80 -2.34 -17.47
C LEU A 9 -11.43 -2.79 -18.00
N ASN A 10 -10.77 -1.96 -18.81
CA ASN A 10 -9.45 -2.25 -19.37
C ASN A 10 -8.36 -2.20 -18.28
N VAL A 11 -8.43 -1.24 -17.35
CA VAL A 11 -7.53 -1.17 -16.19
C VAL A 11 -7.68 -2.41 -15.30
N ILE A 12 -8.92 -2.85 -15.04
CA ILE A 12 -9.18 -4.07 -14.27
C ILE A 12 -8.63 -5.31 -15.01
N LEU A 13 -8.89 -5.43 -16.32
CA LEU A 13 -8.39 -6.53 -17.15
C LEU A 13 -6.86 -6.58 -17.23
N LEU A 14 -6.19 -5.43 -17.25
CA LEU A 14 -4.73 -5.32 -17.23
C LEU A 14 -4.13 -5.56 -15.83
N ALA A 15 -4.90 -5.33 -14.77
CA ALA A 15 -4.48 -5.59 -13.39
C ALA A 15 -4.60 -7.07 -12.99
N LEU A 16 -5.46 -7.86 -13.64
CA LEU A 16 -5.64 -9.29 -13.34
C LEU A 16 -4.34 -10.12 -13.54
N PRO A 17 -3.58 -9.98 -14.65
CA PRO A 17 -2.31 -10.67 -14.83
C PRO A 17 -1.25 -10.25 -13.79
N ALA A 18 -1.25 -8.98 -13.38
CA ALA A 18 -0.35 -8.48 -12.34
C ALA A 18 -0.63 -9.12 -10.97
N LEU A 19 -1.90 -9.42 -10.68
CA LEU A 19 -2.31 -10.17 -9.48
C LEU A 19 -1.93 -11.66 -9.56
N VAL A 20 -1.95 -12.25 -10.76
CA VAL A 20 -1.49 -13.62 -11.00
C VAL A 20 0.04 -13.74 -10.87
N TRP A 21 0.79 -12.74 -11.34
CA TRP A 21 2.25 -12.68 -11.15
C TRP A 21 2.66 -12.32 -9.72
N ALA A 22 1.82 -11.60 -8.96
CA ALA A 22 1.99 -11.42 -7.52
C ALA A 22 1.69 -12.70 -6.71
N GLY A 23 1.08 -13.71 -7.35
CA GLY A 23 0.88 -15.05 -6.83
C GLY A 23 1.85 -16.04 -7.46
N ASP A 24 3.15 -15.93 -7.12
CA ASP A 24 4.15 -16.93 -7.48
C ASP A 24 3.65 -18.37 -7.12
N PRO A 25 3.48 -19.28 -8.09
CA PRO A 25 3.05 -20.66 -7.84
C PRO A 25 4.20 -21.62 -7.52
N GLY A 26 5.42 -21.11 -7.28
CA GLY A 26 6.66 -21.88 -7.23
C GLY A 26 7.11 -22.49 -5.89
N GLU A 27 6.47 -22.18 -4.77
CA GLU A 27 6.74 -22.85 -3.49
C GLU A 27 5.41 -23.25 -2.88
N LYS A 28 5.23 -24.55 -2.60
CA LYS A 28 4.07 -25.11 -1.87
C LYS A 28 3.59 -24.10 -0.85
N VAL A 29 2.48 -23.40 -1.12
CA VAL A 29 1.94 -22.36 -0.26
C VAL A 29 1.84 -23.01 1.12
N PRO A 30 2.79 -22.73 2.04
CA PRO A 30 2.74 -23.35 3.34
C PRO A 30 1.72 -22.52 4.03
N ASP A 31 0.47 -22.98 3.90
CA ASP A 31 -0.76 -22.43 4.43
C ASP A 31 -0.50 -21.06 5.07
N MET A 32 -0.55 -20.00 4.25
CA MET A 32 -0.23 -18.64 4.69
C MET A 32 -1.16 -18.22 5.86
N ALA A 33 -2.23 -18.98 6.11
CA ALA A 33 -3.05 -18.93 7.32
C ALA A 33 -2.28 -19.32 8.60
N THR A 34 -1.38 -20.31 8.57
CA THR A 34 -0.64 -20.85 9.72
C THR A 34 0.81 -20.39 9.85
N ARG A 35 1.38 -19.67 8.87
CA ARG A 35 2.69 -19.03 9.05
C ARG A 35 2.63 -18.00 10.19
N GLN A 36 3.26 -18.33 11.31
CA GLN A 36 3.45 -17.44 12.46
C GLN A 36 4.85 -16.82 12.41
N VAL A 37 4.95 -15.53 12.74
CA VAL A 37 6.22 -14.83 12.92
C VAL A 37 6.77 -15.17 14.30
N LYS A 38 8.03 -15.61 14.39
CA LYS A 38 8.70 -15.82 15.68
C LYS A 38 8.84 -14.47 16.40
N LEU A 39 8.34 -14.40 17.63
CA LEU A 39 8.31 -13.17 18.45
C LEU A 39 9.59 -13.00 19.30
N GLU A 40 10.43 -14.03 19.38
CA GLU A 40 11.65 -14.04 20.19
C GLU A 40 12.71 -13.10 19.61
N GLY A 41 13.17 -12.15 20.43
CA GLY A 41 14.24 -11.20 20.06
C GLY A 41 13.80 -9.99 19.24
N LEU A 42 12.50 -9.78 18.99
CA LEU A 42 12.01 -8.62 18.24
C LEU A 42 11.94 -7.36 19.13
N SER A 43 12.42 -6.24 18.59
CA SER A 43 12.29 -4.92 19.23
C SER A 43 10.83 -4.45 19.29
N THR A 44 10.53 -3.47 20.14
CA THR A 44 9.17 -3.00 20.49
C THR A 44 8.21 -2.82 19.31
N ILE A 45 8.65 -2.15 18.23
CA ILE A 45 7.80 -1.89 17.04
C ILE A 45 7.58 -3.18 16.25
N ASN A 46 8.65 -3.97 16.06
CA ASN A 46 8.57 -5.24 15.34
C ASN A 46 7.69 -6.24 16.09
N TYR A 47 7.78 -6.27 17.42
CA TYR A 47 6.92 -7.09 18.27
C TYR A 47 5.46 -6.68 18.15
N PHE A 48 5.16 -5.38 18.14
CA PHE A 48 3.78 -4.89 17.97
C PHE A 48 3.16 -5.41 16.68
N PHE A 49 3.84 -5.25 15.54
CA PHE A 49 3.34 -5.74 14.26
C PHE A 49 3.27 -7.28 14.20
N ALA A 50 4.29 -7.98 14.70
CA ALA A 50 4.33 -9.44 14.71
C ALA A 50 3.23 -10.04 15.61
N TYR A 51 2.93 -9.39 16.73
CA TYR A 51 1.86 -9.81 17.65
C TYR A 51 0.49 -9.74 16.98
N TRP A 52 0.17 -8.61 16.33
CA TRP A 52 -1.09 -8.44 15.61
C TRP A 52 -1.18 -9.36 14.40
N TYR A 53 -0.08 -9.57 13.68
CA TYR A 53 -0.01 -10.52 12.56
C TYR A 53 -0.36 -11.95 12.98
N ASN A 54 0.17 -12.39 14.13
CA ASN A 54 -0.06 -13.74 14.66
C ASN A 54 -1.43 -13.91 15.31
N THR A 55 -1.93 -12.87 16.00
CA THR A 55 -3.17 -12.96 16.79
C THR A 55 -4.41 -12.69 15.95
N ASN A 56 -4.39 -11.64 15.11
CA ASN A 56 -5.54 -11.25 14.32
C ASN A 56 -5.14 -10.51 13.04
N LYS A 57 -5.16 -11.24 11.92
CA LYS A 57 -4.79 -10.73 10.60
C LYS A 57 -5.65 -9.57 10.11
N TRP A 58 -6.92 -9.49 10.51
CA TRP A 58 -7.80 -8.38 10.16
C TRP A 58 -7.36 -7.08 10.81
N VAL A 59 -7.04 -7.14 12.10
CA VAL A 59 -6.55 -5.96 12.83
C VAL A 59 -5.18 -5.54 12.30
N PHE A 60 -4.29 -6.49 12.02
CA PHE A 60 -3.02 -6.20 11.37
C PHE A 60 -3.21 -5.47 10.03
N ALA A 61 -4.09 -5.96 9.16
CA ALA A 61 -4.35 -5.36 7.85
C ALA A 61 -4.86 -3.91 7.97
N VAL A 62 -5.78 -3.65 8.91
CA VAL A 62 -6.30 -2.29 9.16
C VAL A 62 -5.20 -1.36 9.65
N ILE A 63 -4.40 -1.78 10.64
CA ILE A 63 -3.31 -0.97 11.19
C ILE A 63 -2.31 -0.62 10.09
N VAL A 64 -1.87 -1.61 9.30
CA VAL A 64 -0.90 -1.39 8.22
C VAL A 64 -1.46 -0.46 7.15
N THR A 65 -2.74 -0.60 6.79
CA THR A 65 -3.38 0.29 5.81
C THR A 65 -3.39 1.73 6.27
N VAL A 66 -3.72 1.98 7.55
CA VAL A 66 -3.72 3.32 8.13
C VAL A 66 -2.29 3.89 8.17
N VAL A 67 -1.31 3.10 8.63
CA VAL A 67 0.10 3.52 8.69
C VAL A 67 0.63 3.90 7.31
N MET A 68 0.31 3.12 6.27
CA MET A 68 0.70 3.43 4.89
C MET A 68 0.02 4.69 4.37
N GLY A 69 -1.25 4.91 4.70
CA GLY A 69 -1.96 6.15 4.35
C GLY A 69 -1.31 7.37 5.00
N VAL A 70 -0.95 7.29 6.28
CA VAL A 70 -0.26 8.37 7.00
C VAL A 70 1.14 8.62 6.43
N LEU A 71 1.90 7.56 6.13
CA LEU A 71 3.22 7.69 5.48
C LEU A 71 3.11 8.35 4.11
N GLY A 72 2.14 7.95 3.29
CA GLY A 72 1.90 8.57 1.98
C GLY A 72 1.56 10.05 2.10
N ALA A 73 0.68 10.41 3.03
CA ALA A 73 0.33 11.81 3.29
C ALA A 73 1.53 12.62 3.80
N ALA A 74 2.35 12.04 4.68
CA ALA A 74 3.56 12.66 5.18
C ALA A 74 4.56 12.92 4.04
N ILE A 75 4.78 11.96 3.16
CA ILE A 75 5.67 12.11 1.99
C ILE A 75 5.15 13.21 1.08
N ALA A 76 3.85 13.20 0.74
CA ALA A 76 3.25 14.24 -0.11
C ALA A 76 3.48 15.64 0.47
N PHE A 77 3.25 15.81 1.78
CA PHE A 77 3.47 17.08 2.46
C PHE A 77 4.94 17.52 2.47
N VAL A 78 5.87 16.58 2.71
CA VAL A 78 7.31 16.87 2.65
C VAL A 78 7.74 17.25 1.23
N THR A 79 7.25 16.54 0.22
CA THR A 79 7.55 16.84 -1.17
C THR A 79 7.00 18.21 -1.58
N ASP A 80 5.79 18.57 -1.15
CA ASP A 80 5.22 19.91 -1.39
C ASP A 80 6.07 21.02 -0.76
N ILE A 81 6.56 20.82 0.47
CA ILE A 81 7.47 21.78 1.13
C ILE A 81 8.78 21.89 0.34
N PHE A 82 9.35 20.76 -0.06
CA PHE A 82 10.62 20.74 -0.78
C PHE A 82 10.47 21.44 -2.14
N LEU A 83 9.43 21.15 -2.90
CA LEU A 83 9.17 21.78 -4.20
C LEU A 83 8.95 23.29 -4.08
N LYS A 84 8.21 23.74 -3.05
CA LYS A 84 8.07 25.18 -2.73
C LYS A 84 9.42 25.84 -2.42
N SER A 85 10.32 25.14 -1.72
CA SER A 85 11.65 25.68 -1.39
C SER A 85 12.56 25.85 -2.61
N VAL A 86 12.36 25.05 -3.66
CA VAL A 86 13.13 25.09 -4.92
C VAL A 86 12.52 26.05 -5.94
N GLY A 87 11.43 26.76 -5.60
CA GLY A 87 10.79 27.76 -6.46
C GLY A 87 9.90 27.18 -7.56
N LEU A 88 9.60 25.87 -7.51
CA LEU A 88 8.50 25.28 -8.28
C LEU A 88 7.20 25.59 -7.55
N ASP A 89 6.52 26.65 -7.99
CA ASP A 89 5.21 27.02 -7.49
C ASP A 89 4.21 25.94 -7.94
N VAL A 90 4.03 24.90 -7.12
CA VAL A 90 2.92 23.93 -7.26
C VAL A 90 1.66 24.60 -6.67
N SER A 91 1.36 25.79 -7.18
CA SER A 91 0.14 26.52 -6.92
C SER A 91 -0.65 26.52 -8.21
N LYS A 92 -1.78 25.81 -8.15
CA LYS A 92 -2.80 25.66 -9.17
C LYS A 92 -2.42 24.77 -10.34
N ILE A 93 -3.10 23.63 -10.38
CA ILE A 93 -3.80 23.21 -11.60
C ILE A 93 -4.53 24.47 -12.10
N ASP A 94 -3.89 25.23 -13.00
CA ASP A 94 -4.63 26.14 -13.84
C ASP A 94 -5.57 25.24 -14.66
N HIS A 95 -6.83 25.23 -14.25
CA HIS A 95 -7.93 25.04 -15.18
C HIS A 95 -7.80 26.14 -16.24
N HIS A 96 -6.95 25.89 -17.25
CA HIS A 96 -7.13 26.49 -18.57
C HIS A 96 -8.30 25.72 -19.20
N GLU A 97 -9.51 26.16 -18.86
CA GLU A 97 -10.66 25.99 -19.74
C GLU A 97 -10.52 26.86 -20.99
#